data_AF-A0AB34UAX8-F1
#
_entry.id   AF-A0AB34UAX8-F1
#
_cell.length_a   1.000
_cell.length_b   1.000
_cell.length_c   1.000
_cell.angle_alpha   90.00
_cell.angle_beta   90.00
_cell.angle_gamma   90.00
#
_symmetry.space_group_name_H-M   'P 1'
#
loop_
_entity.id
_entity.type
_entity.pdbx_description
1 polymer ?
#
loop_
_entity_poly.entity_id
_entity_poly.type
_entity_poly.pdbx_seq_one_letter_code
_entity_poly.pdbx_strand_id
1 'polypeptide(L)'
;MALTQKQRDERTALKRQKAGEEELRLRVRPGTKQALAELMEWAGIEEQGEALTLMIHHLHRLGAVRALPMLEIPRHEITVSPAVAHKLQLAYNREALRICSDD
;
A
#
# COMPACT_ATOMS: atom_id res chain seq x y z
N MET A 1 -11.61 8.73 46.95
CA MET A 1 -12.12 7.58 46.19
C MET A 1 -11.21 7.36 44.98
N ALA A 2 -10.81 6.12 44.70
CA ALA A 2 -10.02 5.84 43.50
C ALA A 2 -10.88 6.09 42.25
N LEU A 3 -10.32 6.74 41.23
CA LEU A 3 -10.99 6.94 39.94
C LEU A 3 -11.43 5.61 39.36
N THR A 4 -12.65 5.55 38.83
CA THR A 4 -13.15 4.37 38.11
C THR A 4 -12.37 4.17 36.81
N GLN A 5 -12.35 2.94 36.27
CA GLN A 5 -11.64 2.64 35.04
C GLN A 5 -12.10 3.54 33.88
N LYS A 6 -13.43 3.74 33.75
CA LYS A 6 -14.04 4.63 32.75
C LYS A 6 -13.53 6.07 32.83
N GLN A 7 -13.42 6.63 34.04
CA GLN A 7 -12.90 7.99 34.23
C GLN A 7 -11.41 8.12 33.87
N ARG A 8 -10.63 7.05 34.05
CA ARG A 8 -9.21 7.01 33.66
C ARG A 8 -9.06 6.94 32.13
N ASP A 9 -9.89 6.14 31.48
CA ASP A 9 -9.90 6.00 30.03
C ASP A 9 -10.32 7.32 29.37
N GLU A 10 -11.38 7.96 29.86
CA GLU A 10 -11.82 9.30 29.42
C GLU A 10 -10.73 10.36 29.60
N ARG A 11 -10.06 10.38 30.76
CA ARG A 11 -8.95 11.32 31.01
C ARG A 11 -7.79 11.09 30.06
N THR A 12 -7.51 9.85 29.70
CA THR A 12 -6.43 9.49 28.77
C THR A 12 -6.81 9.88 27.34
N ALA A 13 -8.04 9.59 26.91
CA ALA A 13 -8.55 10.01 25.61
C ALA A 13 -8.52 11.53 25.45
N LEU A 14 -8.92 12.30 26.47
CA LEU A 14 -8.84 13.76 26.47
C LEU A 14 -7.40 14.28 26.34
N LYS A 15 -6.42 13.60 26.95
CA LYS A 15 -5.01 13.99 26.81
C LYS A 15 -4.51 13.77 25.39
N ARG A 16 -4.84 12.62 24.78
CA ARG A 16 -4.49 12.30 23.39
C ARG A 16 -5.11 13.29 22.41
N GLN A 17 -6.38 13.61 22.59
CA GLN A 17 -7.08 14.62 21.79
C GLN A 17 -6.41 15.99 21.90
N LYS A 18 -6.03 16.42 23.12
CA LYS A 18 -5.32 17.69 23.33
C LYS A 18 -3.93 17.72 22.68
N ALA A 19 -3.25 16.58 22.61
CA ALA A 19 -1.97 16.44 21.93
C ALA A 19 -2.10 16.37 20.40
N GLY A 20 -3.33 16.30 19.86
CA GLY A 20 -3.57 16.09 18.43
C GLY A 20 -3.16 14.69 17.96
N GLU A 21 -3.05 13.73 18.88
CA GLU A 21 -2.74 12.34 18.53
C GLU A 21 -3.92 11.71 17.78
N GLU A 22 -3.65 11.20 16.59
CA GLU A 22 -4.60 10.40 15.81
C GLU A 22 -4.21 8.92 15.85
N GLU A 23 -5.19 8.06 16.12
CA GLU A 23 -4.97 6.61 16.18
C GLU A 23 -4.98 6.00 14.76
N LEU A 24 -3.81 5.59 14.26
CA LEU A 24 -3.68 4.86 13.01
C LEU A 24 -3.84 3.35 13.25
N ARG A 25 -5.01 2.79 12.92
CA ARG A 25 -5.28 1.34 13.01
C ARG A 25 -5.03 0.63 11.70
N LEU A 26 -4.07 -0.29 11.68
CA LEU A 26 -3.74 -1.09 10.50
C LEU A 26 -3.94 -2.59 10.76
N ARG A 27 -4.79 -3.24 9.95
CA ARG A 27 -4.91 -4.71 9.93
C ARG A 27 -4.07 -5.24 8.76
N VAL A 28 -3.09 -6.08 9.07
CA VAL A 28 -2.14 -6.60 8.07
C VAL A 28 -2.31 -8.10 7.82
N ARG A 29 -2.03 -8.51 6.57
CA ARG A 29 -1.90 -9.92 6.19
C ARG A 29 -0.50 -10.45 6.56
N PRO A 30 -0.30 -11.78 6.64
CA PRO A 30 0.99 -12.36 7.02
C PRO A 30 2.19 -11.87 6.20
N GLY A 31 2.03 -11.71 4.88
CA GLY A 31 3.12 -11.22 4.01
C GLY A 31 3.58 -9.80 4.35
N THR A 32 2.64 -8.89 4.61
CA THR A 32 2.96 -7.51 5.04
C THR A 32 3.62 -7.52 6.43
N LYS A 33 3.16 -8.38 7.33
CA LYS A 33 3.76 -8.53 8.66
C LYS A 33 5.20 -9.04 8.59
N GLN A 34 5.48 -9.99 7.69
CA GLN A 34 6.82 -10.49 7.47
C GLN A 34 7.75 -9.41 6.91
N ALA A 35 7.31 -8.69 5.87
CA ALA A 35 8.10 -7.60 5.29
C ALA A 35 8.44 -6.52 6.34
N LEU A 36 7.50 -6.18 7.23
CA LEU A 36 7.76 -5.26 8.34
C LEU A 36 8.81 -5.82 9.30
N ALA A 37 8.76 -7.11 9.62
CA ALA A 37 9.72 -7.74 10.53
C ALA A 37 11.15 -7.76 9.94
N GLU A 38 11.29 -8.04 8.65
CA GLU A 38 12.58 -8.00 7.96
C GLU A 38 13.18 -6.58 7.95
N LEU A 39 12.35 -5.56 7.67
CA LEU A 39 12.78 -4.16 7.72
C LEU A 39 13.21 -3.73 9.13
N MET A 40 12.50 -4.20 10.15
CA MET A 40 12.84 -3.98 11.55
C MET A 40 14.17 -4.63 11.92
N GLU A 41 14.40 -5.87 11.49
CA GLU A 41 15.65 -6.60 11.71
C GLU A 41 16.84 -5.87 11.07
N TRP A 42 16.71 -5.42 9.82
CA TRP A 42 17.77 -4.67 9.13
C TRP A 42 18.11 -3.34 9.82
N ALA A 43 17.11 -2.70 10.41
CA ALA A 43 17.27 -1.41 11.11
C ALA A 43 17.62 -1.57 12.60
N GLY A 44 17.58 -2.79 13.15
CA GLY A 44 17.76 -3.05 14.58
C GLY A 44 16.64 -2.45 15.46
N ILE A 45 15.41 -2.39 14.95
CA ILE A 45 14.25 -1.79 15.65
C ILE A 45 13.38 -2.90 16.24
N GLU A 46 13.05 -2.80 17.53
CA GLU A 46 12.22 -3.79 18.22
C GLU A 46 10.71 -3.45 18.16
N GLU A 47 10.38 -2.16 18.07
CA GLU A 47 9.00 -1.66 18.13
C GLU A 47 8.42 -1.33 16.75
N GLN A 48 7.29 -1.96 16.42
CA GLN A 48 6.62 -1.77 15.12
C GLN A 48 6.17 -0.32 14.88
N GLY A 49 5.67 0.34 15.94
CA GLY A 49 5.21 1.72 15.86
C GLY A 49 6.35 2.69 15.56
N GLU A 50 7.53 2.44 16.13
CA GLU A 50 8.74 3.21 15.85
C GLU A 50 9.20 3.00 14.40
N ALA A 51 9.27 1.75 13.94
CA ALA A 51 9.64 1.44 12.56
C ALA A 51 8.73 2.16 11.55
N LEU A 52 7.40 2.10 11.73
CA LEU A 52 6.45 2.78 10.86
C LEU A 52 6.61 4.31 10.91
N THR A 53 6.84 4.87 12.11
CA THR A 53 7.06 6.31 12.28
C THR A 53 8.32 6.74 11.53
N LEU A 54 9.43 6.03 11.68
CA LEU A 54 10.69 6.32 10.99
C LEU A 54 10.54 6.18 9.47
N MET A 55 9.85 5.15 8.98
CA MET A 55 9.57 4.96 7.56
C MET A 55 8.84 6.17 6.96
N ILE A 56 7.79 6.67 7.62
CA ILE A 56 7.03 7.84 7.16
C ILE A 56 7.95 9.08 7.07
N HIS A 57 8.75 9.33 8.11
CA HIS A 57 9.65 10.49 8.14
C HIS A 57 10.79 10.39 7.12
N HIS A 58 11.40 9.21 6.97
CA HIS A 58 12.45 8.98 6.00
C HIS A 58 11.93 9.10 4.57
N LEU A 59 10.76 8.51 4.29
CA LEU A 59 10.12 8.63 2.98
C LEU A 59 9.79 10.10 2.66
N HIS A 60 9.23 10.85 3.61
CA HIS A 60 8.96 12.28 3.43
C HIS A 60 10.24 13.09 3.17
N ARG A 61 11.35 12.78 3.87
CA ARG A 61 12.65 13.44 3.70
C ARG A 61 13.24 13.25 2.29
N LEU A 62 12.88 12.18 1.58
CA LEU A 62 13.33 11.97 0.19
C LEU A 62 12.74 12.98 -0.80
N GLY A 63 11.66 13.68 -0.41
CA GLY A 63 10.92 14.61 -1.27
C GLY A 63 10.02 13.89 -2.28
N ALA A 64 9.01 14.61 -2.79
CA ALA A 64 7.92 14.03 -3.57
C ALA A 64 8.40 13.21 -4.79
N VAL A 65 9.39 13.72 -5.54
CA VAL A 65 9.90 13.06 -6.76
C VAL A 65 10.45 11.65 -6.48
N ARG A 66 11.12 11.47 -5.33
CA ARG A 66 11.74 10.18 -4.98
C ARG A 66 10.81 9.29 -4.14
N ALA A 67 9.91 9.91 -3.39
CA ALA A 67 8.98 9.19 -2.53
C ALA A 67 7.79 8.58 -3.28
N LEU A 68 7.22 9.30 -4.27
CA LEU A 68 6.02 8.86 -4.98
C LEU A 68 6.16 7.48 -5.64
N PRO A 69 7.26 7.17 -6.36
CA PRO A 69 7.42 5.84 -6.96
C PRO A 69 7.40 4.68 -5.97
N MET A 70 7.74 4.91 -4.70
CA MET A 70 7.71 3.89 -3.64
C MET A 70 6.30 3.62 -3.09
N LEU A 71 5.36 4.55 -3.32
CA LEU A 71 3.95 4.44 -2.92
C LEU A 71 3.05 3.99 -4.08
N GLU A 72 3.58 3.96 -5.29
CA GLU A 72 2.87 3.50 -6.47
C GLU A 72 2.82 1.97 -6.50
N ILE A 73 1.62 1.43 -6.68
CA ILE A 73 1.46 0.00 -6.98
C ILE A 73 2.10 -0.24 -8.35
N PRO A 74 3.05 -1.18 -8.49
CA PRO A 74 3.72 -1.42 -9.77
C PRO A 74 2.68 -1.83 -10.81
N ARG A 75 2.35 -0.89 -11.71
CA ARG A 75 1.50 -1.19 -12.86
C ARG A 75 2.35 -1.94 -13.85
N HIS A 76 1.96 -3.18 -14.13
CA HIS A 76 2.61 -3.95 -15.17
C HIS A 76 2.08 -3.40 -16.49
N GLU A 77 2.87 -2.55 -17.14
CA GLU A 77 2.54 -2.06 -18.48
C GLU A 77 2.64 -3.24 -19.45
N ILE A 78 1.51 -3.67 -20.01
CA ILE A 78 1.48 -4.72 -21.02
C ILE A 78 1.88 -4.08 -22.35
N THR A 79 3.15 -4.20 -22.70
CA THR A 79 3.62 -3.78 -24.03
C THR A 79 3.34 -4.91 -25.03
N VAL A 80 2.39 -4.68 -25.96
CA VAL A 80 2.10 -5.64 -27.03
C VAL A 80 3.20 -5.55 -28.09
N SER A 81 3.95 -6.64 -28.30
CA SER A 81 4.96 -6.67 -29.35
C SER A 81 4.33 -6.58 -30.76
N PRO A 82 5.05 -6.06 -31.77
CA PRO A 82 4.52 -5.96 -33.13
C PRO A 82 4.04 -7.30 -33.71
N ALA A 83 4.73 -8.40 -33.37
CA ALA A 83 4.34 -9.74 -33.79
C ALA A 83 3.01 -10.20 -33.17
N VAL A 84 2.77 -9.86 -31.89
CA VAL A 84 1.50 -10.17 -31.22
C VAL A 84 0.37 -9.29 -31.76
N ALA A 85 0.64 -8.01 -32.01
CA ALA A 85 -0.33 -7.10 -32.63
C ALA A 85 -0.78 -7.61 -34.01
N HIS A 86 0.17 -8.07 -34.83
CA HIS A 86 -0.15 -8.65 -36.14
C HIS A 86 -0.99 -9.94 -36.03
N LYS A 87 -0.67 -10.81 -35.06
CA LYS A 87 -1.47 -12.03 -34.81
C LYS A 87 -2.89 -11.70 -34.37
N LEU A 88 -3.06 -10.70 -33.51
CA LEU A 88 -4.38 -10.22 -33.08
C LEU A 88 -5.19 -9.67 -34.26
N GLN A 89 -4.55 -8.89 -35.14
CA GLN A 89 -5.19 -8.37 -36.34
C GLN A 89 -5.66 -9.50 -37.28
N LEU A 90 -4.81 -10.51 -37.51
CA LEU A 90 -5.19 -11.66 -38.34
C LEU A 90 -6.34 -12.46 -37.74
N ALA A 91 -6.35 -12.66 -36.42
CA ALA A 91 -7.44 -13.35 -35.73
C ALA A 91 -8.75 -12.56 -35.87
N TYR A 92 -8.71 -11.24 -35.67
CA TYR A 92 -9.87 -10.36 -35.87
C TYR A 92 -10.43 -10.45 -37.29
N ASN A 93 -9.57 -10.36 -38.30
CA ASN A 93 -10.00 -10.43 -39.71
C ASN A 93 -10.67 -11.78 -40.04
N ARG A 94 -10.18 -12.88 -39.46
CA ARG A 94 -10.78 -14.22 -39.66
C ARG A 94 -12.16 -14.34 -39.02
N GLU A 95 -12.32 -13.82 -37.81
CA GLU A 95 -13.63 -13.80 -37.13
C GLU A 95 -14.64 -12.91 -37.87
N ALA A 96 -14.22 -11.73 -38.35
CA ALA A 96 -15.10 -10.85 -39.11
C ALA A 96 -15.66 -11.53 -40.38
N LEU A 97 -14.80 -12.24 -41.12
CA LEU A 97 -15.22 -12.99 -42.31
C LEU A 97 -16.17 -14.15 -41.99
N ARG A 98 -15.99 -14.79 -40.83
CA ARG A 98 -16.86 -15.87 -40.36
C ARG A 98 -18.25 -15.35 -39.99
N ILE A 99 -18.32 -14.24 -39.27
CA ILE A 99 -19.59 -13.61 -38.89
C ILE A 99 -20.35 -13.17 -40.15
N CYS A 100 -19.67 -12.60 -41.15
CA CYS A 100 -20.29 -12.21 -42.42
C CYS A 100 -20.71 -13.39 -43.32
N SER A 101 -20.30 -14.63 -43.03
CA SER A 101 -20.75 -15.82 -43.78
C SER A 101 -21.94 -16.52 -43.14
N ASP A 102 -22.26 -16.19 -41.88
CA ASP A 102 -23.33 -16.80 -41.09
C ASP A 102 -24.63 -15.96 -41.10
N ASP A 103 -24.64 -14.79 -41.76
CA ASP A 103 -25.82 -13.97 -42.13
C ASP A 103 -26.23 -14.22 -43.60
#